data_AF-A0A7S0L1B8-F1
#
_entry.id   AF-A0A7S0L1B8-F1
#
_cell.length_a   1.000
_cell.length_b   1.000
_cell.length_c   1.000
_cell.angle_alpha   90.00
_cell.angle_beta   90.00
_cell.angle_gamma   90.00
#
_symmetry.space_group_name_H-M   'P 1'
#
loop_
_entity.id
_entity.type
_entity.pdbx_description
1 polymer ?
#
loop_
_entity_poly.entity_id
_entity_poly.type
_entity_poly.pdbx_seq_one_letter_code
_entity_poly.pdbx_strand_id
1 'polypeptide(L)'
;RLVRTPVPLAYSAHTSRLLTLWTGTLPFVLVGCFAGWHRIMTVPLVALVGYALLCTEELGHLIEEPFGAHTDRPEVLPLMRYCLSLQTDLEEQNRVQKRALRSMQQGRIRQLEEAAEEAEAEMQELRIQHAEEEARELSAAEGVALEATPQ
;
A
#
# COMPACT_ATOMS: atom_id res chain seq x y z
N ARG A 1 -14.65 -5.84 11.69
CA ARG A 1 -15.98 -5.49 12.27
C ARG A 1 -17.11 -6.22 11.54
N LEU A 2 -17.21 -6.14 10.20
CA LEU A 2 -18.23 -6.86 9.41
C LEU A 2 -18.29 -8.38 9.67
N VAL A 3 -17.15 -9.06 9.75
CA VAL A 3 -17.10 -10.52 9.98
C VAL A 3 -17.69 -10.95 11.34
N ARG A 4 -17.78 -10.04 12.32
CA ARG A 4 -18.27 -10.35 13.68
C ARG A 4 -19.77 -10.13 13.86
N THR A 5 -20.45 -9.60 12.84
CA THR A 5 -21.89 -9.34 12.86
C THR A 5 -22.53 -10.06 11.67
N PRO A 6 -22.52 -11.41 11.64
CA PRO A 6 -23.22 -12.15 10.59
C PRO A 6 -24.73 -11.86 10.67
N VAL A 7 -25.39 -11.88 9.51
CA VAL A 7 -26.86 -11.83 9.47
C VAL A 7 -27.40 -13.05 10.23
N PRO A 8 -28.43 -12.88 11.09
CA PRO A 8 -28.97 -14.00 11.84
C PRO A 8 -29.50 -15.10 10.91
N LEU A 9 -29.08 -16.36 11.11
CA LEU A 9 -29.54 -17.50 10.31
C LEU A 9 -31.07 -17.64 10.25
N ALA A 10 -31.75 -17.22 11.33
CA ALA A 10 -33.20 -17.21 11.38
C ALA A 10 -33.82 -16.31 10.29
N TYR A 11 -33.19 -15.18 9.95
CA TYR A 11 -33.67 -14.26 8.93
C TYR A 11 -33.70 -14.92 7.54
N SER A 12 -32.59 -15.54 7.13
CA SER A 12 -32.49 -16.24 5.84
C SER A 12 -33.44 -17.44 5.79
N ALA A 13 -33.56 -18.19 6.89
CA ALA A 13 -34.51 -19.30 6.99
C ALA A 13 -35.99 -18.86 6.91
N HIS A 14 -36.36 -17.73 7.52
CA HIS A 14 -37.72 -17.18 7.44
C HIS A 14 -38.03 -16.66 6.04
N THR A 15 -37.07 -15.98 5.41
CA THR A 15 -37.19 -15.48 4.04
C THR A 15 -37.41 -16.61 3.05
N SER A 16 -36.61 -17.68 3.12
CA SER A 16 -36.74 -18.86 2.26
C SER A 16 -38.11 -19.55 2.35
N ARG A 17 -38.60 -19.74 3.60
CA ARG A 17 -39.93 -20.32 3.85
C ARG A 17 -41.05 -19.43 3.29
N LEU A 18 -40.92 -18.10 3.46
CA LEU A 18 -41.89 -17.14 2.94
C LEU A 18 -41.91 -17.15 1.40
N LEU A 19 -40.75 -17.14 0.75
CA LEU A 19 -40.65 -17.22 -0.72
C LEU A 19 -41.25 -18.52 -1.27
N THR A 20 -40.99 -19.65 -0.62
CA THR A 20 -41.55 -20.95 -1.00
C THR A 20 -43.08 -20.94 -0.90
N LEU A 21 -43.63 -20.38 0.19
CA LEU A 21 -45.07 -20.24 0.35
C LEU A 21 -45.67 -19.27 -0.66
N TRP A 22 -45.00 -18.15 -0.93
CA TRP A 22 -45.44 -17.15 -1.90
C TRP A 22 -45.50 -17.73 -3.31
N THR A 23 -44.41 -18.34 -3.78
CA THR A 23 -44.33 -18.95 -5.12
C THR A 23 -45.27 -20.16 -5.24
N GLY A 24 -45.47 -20.93 -4.18
CA GLY A 24 -46.43 -22.03 -4.14
C GLY A 24 -47.90 -21.59 -4.16
N THR A 25 -48.24 -20.43 -3.59
CA THR A 25 -49.60 -19.89 -3.58
C THR A 25 -49.96 -19.10 -4.84
N LEU A 26 -48.97 -18.52 -5.51
CA LEU A 26 -49.10 -17.75 -6.75
C LEU A 26 -49.88 -18.44 -7.89
N PRO A 27 -49.66 -19.74 -8.22
CA PRO A 27 -50.43 -20.41 -9.28
C PRO A 27 -51.93 -20.51 -8.97
N PHE A 28 -52.31 -20.70 -7.70
CA PHE A 28 -53.72 -20.78 -7.30
C PHE A 28 -54.46 -19.45 -7.49
N VAL A 29 -53.77 -18.33 -7.23
CA VAL A 29 -54.31 -16.99 -7.46
C VAL A 29 -54.44 -16.71 -8.96
N LEU A 30 -53.40 -16.98 -9.75
CA LEU A 30 -53.39 -16.66 -11.18
C LEU A 30 -54.38 -17.51 -12.00
N VAL A 31 -54.58 -18.78 -11.66
CA VAL A 31 -55.56 -19.65 -12.34
C VAL A 31 -56.98 -19.08 -12.26
N GLY A 32 -57.31 -18.35 -11.19
CA GLY A 32 -58.59 -17.66 -11.03
C GLY A 32 -58.74 -16.38 -11.86
N CYS A 33 -57.62 -15.74 -12.24
CA CYS A 33 -57.63 -14.49 -13.00
C CYS A 33 -57.78 -14.69 -14.52
N PHE A 34 -57.33 -15.84 -15.05
CA PHE A 34 -57.38 -16.12 -16.48
C PHE A 34 -58.54 -17.07 -16.85
N ALA A 35 -59.26 -16.74 -17.92
CA ALA A 35 -60.33 -17.58 -18.48
C ALA A 35 -59.92 -18.24 -19.81
N GLY A 36 -60.46 -19.42 -20.10
CA GLY A 36 -60.26 -20.11 -21.38
C GLY A 36 -58.82 -20.55 -21.64
N TRP A 37 -58.36 -20.42 -22.89
CA TRP A 37 -57.01 -20.80 -23.34
C TRP A 37 -55.89 -19.98 -22.68
N HIS A 38 -56.20 -18.77 -22.20
CA HIS A 38 -55.23 -17.92 -21.49
C HIS A 38 -54.73 -18.51 -20.17
N ARG A 39 -55.40 -19.52 -19.60
CA ARG A 39 -54.87 -20.23 -18.40
C ARG A 39 -53.50 -20.85 -18.64
N ILE A 40 -53.16 -21.22 -19.87
CA ILE A 40 -51.85 -21.79 -20.23
C ILE A 40 -50.73 -20.76 -20.03
N MET A 41 -51.03 -19.45 -20.14
CA MET A 41 -50.08 -18.36 -19.87
C MET A 41 -49.72 -18.22 -18.38
N THR A 42 -50.44 -18.90 -17.48
CA THR A 42 -50.11 -18.93 -16.05
C THR A 42 -48.75 -19.58 -15.81
N VAL A 43 -48.40 -20.63 -16.55
CA VAL A 43 -47.15 -21.38 -16.36
C VAL A 43 -45.91 -20.52 -16.59
N PRO A 44 -45.73 -19.84 -17.75
CA PRO A 44 -44.57 -18.99 -17.96
C PRO A 44 -44.54 -17.78 -17.02
N LEU A 45 -45.70 -17.24 -16.61
CA LEU A 45 -45.76 -16.10 -15.69
C LEU A 45 -45.34 -16.50 -14.27
N VAL A 46 -45.84 -17.63 -13.75
CA VAL A 46 -45.42 -18.20 -12.46
C VAL A 46 -43.92 -18.54 -12.51
N ALA A 47 -43.44 -19.13 -13.60
CA ALA A 47 -42.03 -19.44 -13.77
C ALA A 47 -41.16 -18.19 -13.78
N LEU A 48 -41.56 -17.12 -14.48
CA LEU A 48 -40.82 -15.86 -14.54
C LEU A 48 -40.74 -15.18 -13.17
N VAL A 49 -41.88 -15.04 -12.49
CA VAL A 49 -41.94 -14.40 -11.16
C VAL A 49 -41.22 -15.26 -10.11
N GLY A 50 -41.45 -16.57 -10.13
CA GLY A 50 -40.76 -17.51 -9.24
C GLY A 50 -39.25 -17.50 -9.45
N TYR A 51 -38.81 -17.49 -10.71
CA TYR A 51 -37.39 -17.35 -11.05
C TYR A 51 -36.81 -16.04 -10.52
N ALA A 52 -37.48 -14.90 -10.74
CA ALA A 52 -37.00 -13.62 -10.24
C ALA A 52 -36.85 -13.61 -8.71
N LEU A 53 -37.84 -14.13 -7.98
CA LEU A 53 -37.83 -14.18 -6.52
C LEU A 53 -36.75 -15.14 -5.98
N LEU A 54 -36.64 -16.36 -6.52
CA LEU A 54 -35.62 -17.32 -6.11
C LEU A 54 -34.21 -16.83 -6.45
N CYS A 55 -34.03 -16.16 -7.59
CA CYS A 55 -32.75 -15.53 -7.93
C CYS A 55 -32.36 -14.44 -6.92
N THR A 56 -33.32 -13.65 -6.40
CA THR A 56 -33.01 -12.66 -5.36
C THR A 56 -32.60 -13.29 -4.03
N GLU A 57 -33.15 -14.46 -3.69
CA GLU A 57 -32.76 -15.22 -2.49
C GLU A 57 -31.32 -15.73 -2.60
N GLU A 58 -30.96 -16.34 -3.73
CA GLU A 58 -29.60 -16.79 -4.02
C GLU A 58 -28.59 -15.63 -4.03
N LEU A 59 -28.99 -14.48 -4.59
CA LEU A 59 -28.18 -13.27 -4.56
C LEU A 59 -27.98 -12.75 -3.12
N GLY A 60 -29.00 -12.88 -2.27
CA GLY A 60 -28.90 -12.56 -0.85
C GLY A 60 -27.83 -13.38 -0.15
N HIS A 61 -27.82 -14.70 -0.37
CA HIS A 61 -26.79 -15.58 0.17
C HIS A 61 -25.39 -15.25 -0.34
N LEU A 62 -25.24 -14.87 -1.61
CA LEU A 62 -23.95 -14.44 -2.17
C LEU A 62 -23.41 -13.17 -1.47
N ILE A 63 -24.29 -12.22 -1.15
CA ILE A 63 -23.92 -10.95 -0.50
C ILE A 63 -23.64 -11.13 1.00
N GLU A 64 -24.25 -12.12 1.65
CA GLU A 64 -23.99 -12.45 3.06
C GLU A 64 -22.54 -12.90 3.30
N GLU A 65 -21.87 -13.46 2.29
CA GLU A 65 -20.48 -13.96 2.37
C GLU A 65 -19.50 -13.22 1.43
N PRO A 66 -19.24 -11.91 1.63
CA PRO A 66 -18.44 -11.10 0.70
C PRO A 66 -16.95 -11.45 0.67
N PHE A 67 -16.45 -12.13 1.72
CA PHE A 67 -15.04 -12.52 1.88
C PHE A 67 -14.85 -14.04 1.90
N GLY A 68 -15.81 -14.80 1.34
CA GLY A 68 -15.78 -16.26 1.35
C GLY A 68 -14.42 -16.81 0.92
N ALA A 69 -13.93 -17.85 1.61
CA ALA A 69 -12.64 -18.47 1.33
C ALA A 69 -12.59 -19.22 -0.03
N HIS A 70 -13.67 -19.15 -0.80
CA HIS A 70 -13.84 -19.86 -2.06
C HIS A 70 -13.13 -19.10 -3.16
N THR A 71 -11.88 -19.48 -3.42
CA THR A 71 -11.05 -18.94 -4.51
C THR A 71 -11.65 -19.18 -5.90
N ASP A 72 -12.62 -20.11 -6.02
CA ASP A 72 -13.23 -20.50 -7.29
C ASP A 72 -14.38 -19.59 -7.76
N ARG A 73 -14.84 -18.63 -6.94
CA ARG A 73 -15.90 -17.69 -7.33
C ARG A 73 -15.33 -16.30 -7.65
N PRO A 74 -15.43 -15.78 -8.88
CA PRO A 74 -14.91 -14.45 -9.22
C PRO A 74 -15.72 -13.30 -8.62
N GLU A 75 -16.93 -13.56 -8.11
CA GLU A 75 -17.83 -12.54 -7.55
C GLU A 75 -17.50 -12.15 -6.09
N VAL A 76 -16.65 -12.92 -5.39
CA VAL A 76 -16.23 -12.63 -4.01
C VAL A 76 -14.97 -11.76 -3.96
N LEU A 77 -14.84 -10.95 -2.91
CA LEU A 77 -13.73 -10.01 -2.80
C LEU A 77 -12.41 -10.75 -2.47
N PRO A 78 -11.38 -10.68 -3.33
CA PRO A 78 -10.15 -11.45 -3.14
C PRO A 78 -9.22 -10.76 -2.12
N LEU A 79 -9.50 -10.95 -0.83
CA LEU A 79 -8.75 -10.31 0.26
C LEU A 79 -7.23 -10.58 0.17
N MET A 80 -6.85 -11.80 -0.22
CA MET A 80 -5.44 -12.19 -0.36
C MET A 80 -4.72 -11.33 -1.41
N ARG A 81 -5.37 -11.02 -2.54
CA ARG A 81 -4.76 -10.17 -3.59
C ARG A 81 -4.51 -8.76 -3.07
N TYR A 82 -5.44 -8.20 -2.30
CA TYR A 82 -5.26 -6.88 -1.69
C TYR A 82 -4.11 -6.88 -0.68
N CYS A 83 -4.01 -7.90 0.18
CA CYS A 83 -2.91 -8.02 1.13
C CYS A 83 -1.55 -8.11 0.43
N LEU A 84 -1.46 -8.90 -0.65
CA LEU A 84 -0.22 -9.03 -1.44
C LEU A 84 0.15 -7.72 -2.14
N SER A 85 -0.83 -6.99 -2.69
CA SER A 85 -0.59 -5.68 -3.28
C SER A 85 -0.07 -4.69 -2.24
N LEU A 86 -0.73 -4.62 -1.07
CA LEU A 86 -0.30 -3.73 0.02
C LEU A 86 1.11 -4.06 0.51
N GLN A 87 1.45 -5.34 0.62
CA GLN A 87 2.80 -5.73 1.01
C GLN A 87 3.84 -5.25 -0.02
N THR A 88 3.55 -5.45 -1.30
CA THR A 88 4.44 -5.01 -2.39
C THR A 88 4.64 -3.50 -2.36
N ASP A 89 3.55 -2.73 -2.22
CA ASP A 89 3.60 -1.27 -2.16
C ASP A 89 4.41 -0.77 -0.96
N LEU A 90 4.23 -1.39 0.23
CA LEU A 90 4.98 -1.04 1.44
C LEU A 90 6.47 -1.37 1.31
N GLU A 91 6.81 -2.50 0.69
CA GLU A 91 8.20 -2.88 0.43
C GLU A 91 8.88 -1.89 -0.52
N GLU A 92 8.17 -1.43 -1.55
CA GLU A 92 8.67 -0.42 -2.49
C GLU A 92 8.89 0.92 -1.80
N GLN A 93 7.94 1.41 -1.00
CA GLN A 93 8.11 2.63 -0.23
C GLN A 93 9.30 2.55 0.73
N ASN A 94 9.46 1.43 1.42
CA ASN A 94 10.58 1.21 2.33
C ASN A 94 11.92 1.21 1.59
N ARG A 95 11.98 0.63 0.38
CA ARG A 95 13.17 0.65 -0.47
C ARG A 95 13.53 2.07 -0.90
N VAL A 96 12.55 2.88 -1.33
CA VAL A 96 12.79 4.28 -1.73
C VAL A 96 13.30 5.10 -0.54
N GLN A 97 12.66 4.98 0.63
CA GLN A 97 13.08 5.69 1.84
C GLN A 97 14.51 5.32 2.26
N LYS A 98 14.88 4.04 2.20
CA LYS A 98 16.26 3.58 2.48
C LYS A 98 17.28 4.14 1.51
N ARG A 99 16.94 4.27 0.22
CA ARG A 99 17.82 4.89 -0.79
C ARG A 99 18.04 6.38 -0.51
N ALA A 100 16.97 7.12 -0.22
CA ALA A 100 17.05 8.53 0.13
C ALA A 100 17.89 8.76 1.40
N LEU A 101 17.74 7.91 2.43
CA LEU A 101 18.56 8.00 3.63
C LEU A 101 20.06 7.76 3.33
N ARG A 102 20.36 6.75 2.50
CA ARG A 102 21.74 6.44 2.11
C ARG A 102 22.37 7.56 1.29
N SER A 103 21.64 8.19 0.37
CA SER A 103 22.17 9.32 -0.40
C SER A 103 22.44 10.53 0.49
N MET A 104 21.58 10.80 1.48
CA MET A 104 21.80 11.86 2.47
C MET A 104 23.02 11.58 3.37
N GLN A 105 23.22 10.33 3.78
CA GLN A 105 24.41 9.95 4.54
C GLN A 105 25.67 10.05 3.70
N GLN A 106 25.64 9.57 2.45
CA GLN A 106 26.78 9.68 1.53
C GLN A 106 27.13 11.14 1.24
N GLY A 107 26.15 12.01 1.03
CA GLY A 107 26.39 13.45 0.85
C GLY A 107 27.06 14.08 2.07
N ARG A 108 26.62 13.71 3.27
CA ARG A 108 27.22 14.21 4.52
C ARG A 108 28.65 13.69 4.75
N ILE A 109 28.92 12.43 4.42
CA ILE A 109 30.27 11.87 4.51
C ILE A 109 31.20 12.59 3.53
N ARG A 110 30.77 12.78 2.27
CA ARG A 110 31.55 13.53 1.28
C ARG A 110 31.85 14.96 1.73
N GLN A 111 30.87 15.67 2.30
CA GLN A 111 31.10 17.01 2.85
C GLN A 111 32.10 17.02 4.01
N LEU A 112 32.10 15.99 4.87
CA LEU A 112 33.07 15.87 5.95
C LEU A 112 34.47 15.53 5.42
N GLU A 113 34.57 14.71 4.37
CA GLU A 113 35.83 14.38 3.70
C GLU A 113 36.42 15.62 3.00
N GLU A 114 35.61 16.37 2.24
CA GLU A 114 36.01 17.61 1.57
C GLU A 114 36.49 18.67 2.59
N ALA A 115 35.76 18.88 3.68
CA ALA A 115 36.16 19.84 4.72
C ALA A 115 37.42 19.41 5.48
N ALA A 116 37.67 18.10 5.64
CA ALA A 116 38.89 17.60 6.25
C ALA A 116 40.10 17.82 5.34
N GLU A 117 39.95 17.58 4.03
CA GLU A 117 41.00 17.81 3.03
C GLU A 117 41.35 19.30 2.91
N GLU A 118 40.36 20.19 2.92
CA GLU A 118 40.56 21.65 2.96
C GLU A 118 41.34 22.09 4.23
N ALA A 119 40.96 21.58 5.41
CA ALA A 119 41.63 21.92 6.66
C ALA A 119 43.08 21.40 6.72
N GLU A 120 43.35 20.22 6.16
CA GLU A 120 44.71 19.68 6.03
C GLU A 120 45.59 20.53 5.11
N ALA A 121 45.03 21.01 3.99
CA ALA A 121 45.72 21.90 3.06
C ALA A 121 46.05 23.26 3.69
N GLU A 122 45.09 23.91 4.38
CA GLU A 122 45.33 25.17 5.10
C GLU A 122 46.41 25.00 6.18
N MET A 123 46.38 23.89 6.93
CA MET A 123 47.39 23.61 7.96
C MET A 123 48.78 23.34 7.36
N GLN A 124 48.86 22.70 6.19
CA GLN A 124 50.12 22.54 5.46
C GLN A 124 50.66 23.90 5.00
N GLU A 125 49.81 24.78 4.47
CA GLU A 125 50.24 26.10 4.01
C GLU A 125 50.77 26.96 5.16
N LEU A 126 50.06 26.99 6.30
CA LEU A 126 50.53 27.67 7.52
C LEU A 126 51.88 27.12 8.02
N ARG A 127 52.07 25.78 7.95
CA ARG A 127 53.35 25.16 8.32
C ARG A 127 54.50 25.58 7.40
N ILE A 128 54.24 25.69 6.09
CA ILE A 128 55.24 26.15 5.13
C ILE A 128 55.59 27.61 5.40
N GLN A 129 54.59 28.48 5.60
CA GLN A 129 54.81 29.89 5.94
C GLN A 129 55.64 30.05 7.22
N HIS A 130 55.32 29.29 8.28
CA HIS A 130 56.07 29.35 9.53
C HIS A 130 57.53 28.88 9.36
N ALA A 131 57.77 27.81 8.59
CA ALA A 131 59.12 27.34 8.29
C ALA A 131 59.93 28.34 7.46
N GLU A 132 59.29 29.06 6.52
CA GLU A 132 59.94 30.14 5.75
C GLU A 132 60.27 31.35 6.62
N GLU A 133 59.39 31.72 7.56
CA GLU A 133 59.65 32.77 8.55
C GLU A 133 60.84 32.40 9.44
N GLU A 134 60.86 31.19 10.02
CA GLU A 134 62.00 30.69 10.80
C GLU A 134 63.31 30.70 10.00
N ALA A 135 63.28 30.29 8.72
CA ALA A 135 64.46 30.31 7.85
C ALA A 135 64.95 31.73 7.54
N ARG A 136 64.04 32.69 7.34
CA ARG A 136 64.39 34.12 7.17
C ARG A 136 65.00 34.71 8.44
N GLU A 137 64.48 34.38 9.62
CA GLU A 137 65.04 34.85 10.89
C GLU A 137 66.47 34.32 11.10
N LEU A 138 66.71 33.04 10.78
CA LEU A 138 68.05 32.45 10.84
C LEU A 138 69.01 33.09 9.84
N SER A 139 68.58 33.35 8.59
CA SER A 139 69.43 34.01 7.60
C SER A 139 69.70 35.48 7.94
N ALA A 140 68.76 36.17 8.58
CA ALA A 140 68.96 37.53 9.08
C ALA A 140 69.96 37.54 10.25
N ALA A 141 69.91 36.55 11.15
CA ALA A 141 70.90 36.38 12.22
C ALA A 141 72.30 36.04 11.67
N GLU A 142 72.39 35.22 10.62
CA GLU A 142 73.64 34.85 9.96
C GLU A 142 74.24 36.02 9.15
N GLY A 143 73.40 36.82 8.49
CA GLY A 143 73.82 38.06 7.82
C GLY A 143 74.37 39.11 8.79
N VAL A 144 73.78 39.26 9.97
CA VAL A 144 74.29 40.12 11.04
C VAL A 144 75.61 39.59 11.63
N ALA A 145 75.82 38.27 11.67
CA ALA A 145 77.08 37.66 12.11
C ALA A 145 78.23 37.90 11.13
N LEU A 146 77.97 37.95 9.81
CA LEU A 146 78.99 38.23 8.79
C LEU A 146 79.39 39.72 8.72
N GLU A 147 78.51 40.64 9.09
CA GLU A 147 78.80 42.09 9.17
C GLU A 147 79.54 42.49 10.46
N ALA A 148 79.56 41.61 11.47
CA ALA A 148 80.21 41.82 12.77
C ALA A 148 81.65 41.28 12.85
N THR A 149 82.35 41.14 11.72
CA THR A 149 83.79 40.82 11.71
C THR A 149 84.60 42.05 11.25
N PRO A 150 84.92 42.99 12.14
CA PRO A 150 85.80 44.11 11.82
C PRO A 150 87.27 43.66 11.88
N GLN A 151 87.98 44.01 10.80
CA GLN A 151 89.43 44.22 10.63
C GLN A 151 90.41 43.22 11.26
#